data_AF-A0A832MIK9-F1
#
_entry.id   AF-A0A832MIK9-F1
#
_cell.length_a   1.000
_cell.length_b   1.000
_cell.length_c   1.000
_cell.angle_alpha   90.00
_cell.angle_beta   90.00
_cell.angle_gamma   90.00
#
_symmetry.space_group_name_H-M   'P 1'
#
loop_
_entity.id
_entity.type
_entity.pdbx_description
1 polymer ?
#
loop_
_entity_poly.entity_id
_entity_poly.type
_entity_poly.pdbx_seq_one_letter_code
_entity_poly.pdbx_strand_id
1 'polypeptide(L)'
;MRLAAVLVAAATLIAHGVPAARAEAQAASPFPDVPLPEPPRVSHAWAYVTLAGGVTLVGLSYALSDRANARYEAYLRSTEPERMDDLYDETVALDRWSTATLVSGEALVLTGLYLRFLRRPPAARVALEPFPGGCALSLRF
;
A
#
# COMPACT_ATOMS: atom_id res chain seq x y z
N MET A 1 1.52 -21.38 25.57
CA MET A 1 1.55 -20.83 24.19
C MET A 1 2.48 -19.63 23.99
N ARG A 2 3.12 -19.04 25.01
CA ARG A 2 4.04 -17.89 24.83
C ARG A 2 5.48 -18.25 24.41
N LEU A 3 5.92 -19.49 24.65
CA LEU A 3 7.27 -19.95 24.30
C LEU A 3 7.46 -20.27 22.80
N ALA A 4 6.41 -20.71 22.11
CA ALA A 4 6.48 -21.00 20.67
C ALA A 4 6.67 -19.74 19.81
N ALA A 5 6.08 -18.61 20.24
CA ALA A 5 6.19 -17.34 19.52
C ALA A 5 7.61 -16.76 19.57
N VAL A 6 8.36 -16.98 20.65
CA VAL A 6 9.73 -16.48 20.81
C VAL A 6 10.72 -17.27 19.94
N LEU A 7 10.52 -18.59 19.80
CA LEU A 7 11.35 -19.44 18.94
C LEU A 7 11.17 -19.13 17.45
N VAL A 8 9.94 -18.82 17.02
CA VAL A 8 9.67 -18.42 15.62
C VAL A 8 10.26 -17.04 15.32
N ALA A 9 10.21 -16.09 16.27
CA ALA A 9 10.83 -14.77 16.10
C ALA A 9 12.36 -14.81 16.10
N ALA A 10 12.98 -15.73 16.85
CA ALA A 10 14.44 -15.92 16.83
C ALA A 10 14.92 -16.58 15.52
N ALA A 11 14.15 -17.53 14.97
CA ALA A 11 14.50 -18.19 13.72
C ALA A 11 14.43 -17.25 12.50
N THR A 12 13.50 -16.28 12.49
CA THR A 12 13.40 -15.30 11.40
C THR A 12 14.51 -14.24 11.43
N LEU A 13 15.01 -13.87 12.61
CA LEU A 13 16.15 -12.95 12.77
C LEU A 13 17.47 -13.55 12.28
N ILE A 14 17.71 -14.85 12.52
CA ILE A 14 18.95 -15.52 12.09
C ILE A 14 18.98 -15.71 10.56
N ALA A 15 17.83 -16.01 9.95
CA ALA A 15 17.73 -16.20 8.49
C ALA A 15 17.99 -14.90 7.68
N HIS A 16 17.77 -13.72 8.27
CA HIS A 16 17.99 -12.43 7.59
C HIS A 16 19.38 -11.82 7.86
N GLY A 17 20.16 -12.36 8.80
CA GLY A 17 21.49 -11.86 9.14
C GLY A 17 22.64 -12.41 8.29
N VAL A 18 22.40 -13.44 7.48
CA VAL A 18 23.46 -14.16 6.75
C VAL A 18 23.87 -13.59 5.38
N PRO A 19 23.18 -12.67 4.68
CA PRO A 19 23.71 -12.20 3.39
C PRO A 19 24.89 -11.23 3.54
N ALA A 20 25.08 -10.60 4.70
CA ALA A 20 26.10 -9.56 4.88
C ALA A 20 27.54 -10.12 4.83
N ALA A 21 27.80 -11.28 5.44
CA ALA A 21 29.16 -11.83 5.54
C ALA A 21 29.69 -12.42 4.22
N ARG A 22 28.81 -12.81 3.28
CA ARG A 22 29.22 -13.30 1.95
C ARG A 22 29.42 -12.18 0.92
N ALA A 23 28.88 -10.99 1.18
CA ALA A 23 29.06 -9.83 0.31
C ALA A 23 30.49 -9.25 0.39
N GLU A 24 31.11 -9.25 1.57
CA GLU A 24 32.46 -8.69 1.74
C GLU A 24 33.56 -9.54 1.07
N ALA A 25 33.38 -10.87 0.99
CA ALA A 25 34.37 -11.75 0.35
C ALA A 25 34.41 -11.61 -1.19
N GLN A 26 33.38 -11.02 -1.81
CA GLN A 26 33.34 -10.70 -3.25
C GLN A 26 33.76 -9.25 -3.56
N ALA A 27 34.07 -8.44 -2.53
CA ALA A 27 34.41 -7.03 -2.70
C ALA A 27 35.88 -6.78 -3.12
N ALA A 28 36.74 -7.81 -3.12
CA ALA A 28 38.08 -7.72 -3.71
C ALA A 28 37.98 -7.91 -5.24
N SER A 29 37.31 -6.97 -5.90
CA SER A 29 37.15 -6.92 -7.36
C SER A 29 38.43 -6.35 -8.00
N PRO A 30 38.95 -6.93 -9.10
CA PRO A 30 40.08 -6.37 -9.85
C PRO A 30 39.72 -5.09 -10.63
N PHE A 31 38.48 -4.62 -10.54
CA PHE A 31 38.00 -3.43 -11.21
C PHE A 31 38.06 -2.21 -10.29
N PRO A 32 38.40 -1.01 -10.83
CA PRO A 32 38.37 0.22 -10.05
C PRO A 32 36.95 0.49 -9.53
N ASP A 33 36.85 0.88 -8.25
CA ASP A 33 35.59 1.31 -7.64
C ASP A 33 35.09 2.58 -8.35
N VAL A 34 34.10 2.41 -9.22
CA VAL A 34 33.41 3.53 -9.86
C VAL A 34 32.36 4.06 -8.86
N PRO A 35 32.49 5.31 -8.37
CA PRO A 35 31.53 5.85 -7.42
C PRO A 35 30.15 5.95 -8.08
N LEU A 36 29.23 5.10 -7.63
CA LEU A 36 27.84 5.14 -8.07
C LEU A 36 27.17 6.37 -7.45
N PRO A 37 26.52 7.25 -8.24
CA PRO A 37 25.79 8.39 -7.68
C PRO A 37 24.68 7.89 -6.75
N GLU A 38 24.38 8.52 -5.62
CA GLU A 38 23.34 7.99 -4.74
C GLU A 38 21.98 7.81 -5.47
N PRO A 39 21.23 6.73 -5.19
CA PRO A 39 19.91 6.56 -5.77
C PRO A 39 19.00 7.72 -5.35
N PRO A 40 18.13 8.23 -6.25
CA PRO A 40 17.20 9.29 -5.90
C PRO A 40 16.24 8.79 -4.82
N ARG A 41 16.15 9.53 -3.71
CA ARG A 41 15.20 9.23 -2.64
C ARG A 41 13.79 9.55 -3.12
N VAL A 42 13.03 8.53 -3.51
CA VAL A 42 11.62 8.69 -3.88
C VAL A 42 10.76 8.58 -2.62
N SER A 43 9.97 9.62 -2.35
CA SER A 43 8.99 9.57 -1.26
C SER A 43 7.74 8.81 -1.70
N HIS A 44 7.32 7.83 -0.90
CA HIS A 44 6.07 7.08 -1.08
C HIS A 44 4.97 7.57 -0.15
N ALA A 45 5.13 8.73 0.49
CA ALA A 45 4.16 9.26 1.46
C ALA A 45 2.74 9.31 0.88
N TRP A 46 2.58 9.80 -0.34
CA TRP A 46 1.28 9.86 -1.02
C TRP A 46 0.65 8.49 -1.25
N ALA A 47 1.45 7.48 -1.59
CA ALA A 47 0.94 6.11 -1.79
C ALA A 47 0.40 5.53 -0.47
N TYR A 48 1.08 5.78 0.65
CA TYR A 48 0.61 5.33 1.96
C TYR A 48 -0.62 6.10 2.45
N VAL A 49 -0.68 7.42 2.21
CA VAL A 49 -1.85 8.24 2.54
C VAL A 49 -3.08 7.77 1.77
N THR A 50 -2.97 7.51 0.47
CA THR A 50 -4.11 7.03 -0.32
C THR A 50 -4.51 5.60 0.05
N LEU A 51 -3.55 4.71 0.33
CA LEU A 51 -3.86 3.36 0.83
C LEU A 51 -4.59 3.39 2.17
N ALA A 52 -4.07 4.15 3.14
CA ALA A 52 -4.67 4.26 4.45
C ALA A 52 -6.07 4.88 4.35
N GLY A 53 -6.21 5.99 3.63
CA GLY A 53 -7.51 6.62 3.40
C GLY A 53 -8.51 5.70 2.70
N GLY A 54 -8.05 4.94 1.70
CA GLY A 54 -8.89 3.98 0.99
C GLY A 54 -9.42 2.86 1.88
N VAL A 55 -8.54 2.21 2.65
CA VAL A 55 -8.94 1.15 3.60
C VAL A 55 -9.87 1.70 4.67
N THR A 56 -9.63 2.90 5.18
CA THR A 56 -10.52 3.55 6.15
C THR A 56 -11.91 3.79 5.54
N LEU A 57 -12.00 4.28 4.31
CA LEU A 57 -13.29 4.50 3.63
C LEU A 57 -14.07 3.20 3.41
N VAL A 58 -13.38 2.14 2.97
CA VAL A 58 -13.99 0.80 2.85
C VAL A 58 -14.46 0.29 4.21
N GLY A 59 -13.70 0.51 5.28
CA GLY A 59 -14.15 0.18 6.63
C GLY A 59 -15.41 0.94 7.05
N LEU A 60 -15.47 2.24 6.74
CA LEU A 60 -16.62 3.10 7.05
C LEU A 60 -17.89 2.70 6.27
N SER A 61 -17.76 2.18 5.05
CA SER A 61 -18.94 1.75 4.27
C SER A 61 -19.69 0.62 4.99
N TYR A 62 -18.99 -0.31 5.63
CA TYR A 62 -19.63 -1.37 6.42
C TYR A 62 -20.41 -0.82 7.62
N ALA A 63 -19.85 0.17 8.33
CA ALA A 63 -20.54 0.80 9.46
C ALA A 63 -21.79 1.57 9.01
N LEU A 64 -21.73 2.22 7.84
CA LEU A 64 -22.88 2.90 7.23
C LEU A 64 -23.95 1.89 6.79
N SER A 65 -23.54 0.79 6.18
CA SER A 65 -24.44 -0.29 5.75
C SER A 65 -25.14 -0.96 6.93
N ASP A 66 -24.43 -1.23 8.03
CA ASP A 66 -25.02 -1.77 9.25
C ASP A 66 -26.08 -0.83 9.84
N ARG A 67 -25.79 0.48 9.87
CA ARG A 67 -26.74 1.49 10.31
C ARG A 67 -27.96 1.59 9.39
N ALA A 68 -27.78 1.46 8.07
CA ALA A 68 -28.88 1.42 7.11
C ALA A 68 -29.78 0.20 7.36
N ASN A 69 -29.20 -0.98 7.58
CA ASN A 69 -29.96 -2.19 7.92
C ASN A 69 -30.76 -2.02 9.20
N ALA A 70 -30.17 -1.46 10.26
CA ALA A 70 -30.89 -1.21 11.52
C ALA A 70 -32.10 -0.28 11.33
N ARG A 71 -31.98 0.74 10.46
CA ARG A 71 -33.09 1.65 10.14
C ARG A 71 -34.15 1.00 9.26
N TYR A 72 -33.74 0.17 8.31
CA TYR A 72 -34.65 -0.61 7.49
C TYR A 72 -35.46 -1.59 8.34
N GLU A 73 -34.84 -2.25 9.31
CA GLU A 73 -35.55 -3.10 10.27
C GLU A 73 -36.56 -2.30 11.11
N ALA A 74 -36.23 -1.07 11.50
CA ALA A 74 -37.16 -0.20 12.21
C ALA A 74 -38.34 0.22 11.33
N TYR A 75 -38.09 0.50 10.04
CA TYR A 75 -39.13 0.79 9.04
C TYR A 75 -40.12 -0.38 8.92
N LEU A 76 -39.63 -1.61 8.79
CA LEU A 76 -40.48 -2.81 8.67
C LEU A 76 -41.36 -3.06 9.90
N ARG A 77 -40.98 -2.54 11.07
CA ARG A 77 -41.74 -2.68 12.33
C ARG A 77 -42.63 -1.47 12.62
N SER A 78 -42.50 -0.37 11.89
CA SER A 78 -43.30 0.83 12.11
C SER A 78 -44.73 0.63 11.60
N THR A 79 -45.69 1.17 12.33
CA THR A 79 -47.11 1.23 11.93
C THR A 79 -47.60 2.67 11.72
N GLU A 80 -46.76 3.66 12.00
CA GLU A 80 -47.02 5.08 11.86
C GLU A 80 -46.57 5.54 10.45
N PRO A 81 -47.47 6.01 9.57
CA PRO A 81 -47.13 6.35 8.19
C PRO A 81 -46.09 7.46 8.07
N GLU A 82 -46.23 8.54 8.85
CA GLU A 82 -45.30 9.68 8.82
C GLU A 82 -43.87 9.26 9.18
N ARG A 83 -43.74 8.30 10.10
CA ARG A 83 -42.43 7.79 10.55
C ARG A 83 -41.82 6.81 9.55
N MET A 84 -42.63 6.18 8.70
CA MET A 84 -42.15 5.27 7.67
C MET A 84 -41.40 6.01 6.56
N ASP A 85 -41.89 7.19 6.16
CA ASP A 85 -41.25 8.02 5.13
C ASP A 85 -39.87 8.49 5.60
N ASP A 86 -39.77 9.02 6.83
CA ASP A 86 -38.49 9.45 7.42
C ASP A 86 -37.47 8.30 7.50
N LEU A 87 -37.90 7.12 7.95
CA LEU A 87 -37.03 5.95 8.07
C LEU A 87 -36.57 5.45 6.69
N TYR A 88 -37.44 5.52 5.68
CA TYR A 88 -37.09 5.16 4.31
C TYR A 88 -36.03 6.12 3.74
N ASP A 89 -36.26 7.43 3.84
CA ASP A 89 -35.35 8.46 3.32
C ASP A 89 -33.98 8.40 4.01
N GLU A 90 -33.94 8.21 5.33
CA GLU A 90 -32.69 8.02 6.06
C GLU A 90 -31.95 6.74 5.61
N THR A 91 -32.67 5.65 5.39
CA THR A 91 -32.09 4.38 4.93
C THR A 91 -31.47 4.54 3.54
N VAL A 92 -32.18 5.18 2.61
CA VAL A 92 -31.68 5.47 1.25
C VAL A 92 -30.46 6.38 1.30
N ALA A 93 -30.46 7.39 2.16
CA ALA A 93 -29.31 8.28 2.32
C ALA A 93 -28.08 7.49 2.82
N LEU A 94 -28.23 6.66 3.86
CA LEU A 94 -27.14 5.85 4.40
C LEU A 94 -26.60 4.85 3.37
N ASP A 95 -27.46 4.22 2.57
CA ASP A 95 -27.05 3.27 1.53
C ASP A 95 -26.25 3.96 0.40
N ARG A 96 -26.67 5.17 0.01
CA ARG A 96 -25.92 6.01 -0.95
C ARG A 96 -24.54 6.38 -0.39
N TRP A 97 -24.46 6.77 0.88
CA TRP A 97 -23.19 7.10 1.52
C TRP A 97 -22.29 5.87 1.67
N SER A 98 -22.86 4.71 2.03
CA SER A 98 -22.14 3.43 2.08
C SER A 98 -21.52 3.09 0.72
N THR A 99 -22.32 3.15 -0.35
CA THR A 99 -21.85 2.87 -1.71
C THR A 99 -20.77 3.88 -2.14
N ALA A 100 -20.98 5.17 -1.89
CA ALA A 100 -20.02 6.22 -2.25
C ALA A 100 -18.67 6.05 -1.53
N THR A 101 -18.71 5.70 -0.24
CA THR A 101 -17.49 5.45 0.55
C THR A 101 -16.78 4.19 0.12
N LEU A 102 -17.50 3.11 -0.21
CA LEU A 102 -16.92 1.88 -0.72
C LEU A 102 -16.17 2.12 -2.04
N VAL A 103 -16.86 2.69 -3.05
CA VAL A 103 -16.27 2.94 -4.38
C VAL A 103 -15.08 3.89 -4.29
N SER A 104 -15.21 4.97 -3.53
CA SER A 104 -14.11 5.93 -3.35
C SER A 104 -12.93 5.29 -2.61
N GLY A 105 -13.21 4.43 -1.63
CA GLY A 105 -12.20 3.68 -0.89
C GLY A 105 -11.40 2.74 -1.78
N GLU A 106 -12.08 1.95 -2.61
CA GLU A 106 -11.44 1.06 -3.59
C GLU A 106 -10.59 1.84 -4.60
N ALA A 107 -11.11 2.95 -5.12
CA ALA A 107 -10.37 3.81 -6.04
C ALA A 107 -9.08 4.36 -5.41
N LEU A 108 -9.12 4.75 -4.13
CA LEU A 108 -7.94 5.22 -3.40
C LEU A 108 -6.92 4.10 -3.16
N VAL A 109 -7.38 2.89 -2.85
CA VAL A 109 -6.50 1.72 -2.71
C VAL A 109 -5.78 1.43 -4.03
N LEU A 110 -6.52 1.36 -5.14
CA LEU A 110 -5.94 1.17 -6.48
C LEU A 110 -4.95 2.29 -6.84
N THR A 111 -5.29 3.54 -6.51
CA THR A 111 -4.40 4.69 -6.73
C THR A 111 -3.11 4.57 -5.91
N GLY A 112 -3.20 4.14 -4.66
CA GLY A 112 -2.02 3.93 -3.81
C GLY A 112 -1.12 2.82 -4.32
N LEU A 113 -1.70 1.69 -4.76
CA LEU A 113 -0.95 0.62 -5.41
C LEU A 113 -0.30 1.10 -6.71
N TYR A 114 -1.02 1.88 -7.51
CA TYR A 114 -0.49 2.47 -8.73
C TYR A 114 0.72 3.36 -8.45
N LEU A 115 0.61 4.28 -7.49
CA LEU A 115 1.69 5.17 -7.10
C LEU A 115 2.88 4.44 -6.50
N ARG A 116 2.65 3.32 -5.80
CA ARG A 116 3.70 2.56 -5.13
C ARG A 116 4.49 1.65 -6.08
N PHE A 117 3.81 1.01 -7.03
CA PHE A 117 4.37 -0.12 -7.79
C PHE A 117 4.31 0.04 -9.31
N LEU A 118 3.29 0.72 -9.85
CA LEU A 118 3.07 0.80 -11.30
C LEU A 118 3.61 2.09 -11.93
N ARG A 119 3.78 3.13 -11.12
CA ARG A 119 4.43 4.37 -11.56
C ARG A 119 5.91 4.06 -11.79
N ARG A 120 6.29 3.99 -13.08
CA ARG A 120 7.66 3.69 -13.54
C ARG A 120 8.72 4.45 -12.72
N PRO A 121 9.80 3.80 -12.27
CA PRO A 121 10.99 4.52 -11.87
C PRO A 121 11.47 5.38 -13.06
N PRO A 122 12.09 6.55 -12.80
CA PRO A 122 12.65 7.37 -13.87
C PRO A 122 13.60 6.53 -14.72
N ALA A 123 13.50 6.67 -16.04
CA ALA A 123 14.14 5.80 -17.02
C ALA A 123 15.58 5.42 -16.65
N ALA A 124 15.88 4.12 -16.77
CA ALA A 124 17.21 3.55 -16.71
C ALA A 124 18.19 4.41 -17.53
N ARG A 125 19.04 5.18 -16.84
CA ARG A 125 20.09 5.95 -17.52
C ARG A 125 21.24 5.01 -17.76
N VAL A 126 21.44 4.63 -19.01
CA VAL A 126 22.66 3.96 -19.46
C VAL A 126 23.72 5.04 -19.59
N ALA A 127 24.78 4.97 -18.77
CA ALA A 127 25.95 5.82 -18.94
C ALA A 127 27.14 4.93 -19.37
N LEU A 128 27.74 5.33 -20.49
CA LEU A 128 28.94 4.74 -21.08
C LEU A 128 30.08 5.74 -20.89
N GLU A 129 31.10 5.35 -20.14
CA GLU A 129 32.31 6.17 -19.96
C GLU A 129 33.49 5.44 -20.61
N PRO A 130 33.98 5.93 -21.77
CA PRO A 130 35.13 5.33 -22.44
C PRO A 130 36.43 5.78 -21.75
N PHE A 131 37.36 4.85 -21.54
CA PHE A 131 38.70 5.13 -21.03
C PHE A 131 39.76 4.39 -21.89
N PRO A 132 41.01 4.84 -21.95
CA PRO A 132 42.00 4.23 -22.84
C PRO A 132 42.25 2.77 -22.46
N GLY A 133 41.84 1.84 -23.35
CA GLY A 133 41.93 0.39 -23.16
C GLY A 133 40.63 -0.31 -22.75
N GLY A 134 39.51 0.40 -22.56
CA GLY A 134 38.23 -0.23 -22.18
C GLY A 134 37.02 0.71 -22.21
N CYS A 135 35.85 0.15 -21.87
CA CYS A 135 34.61 0.92 -21.76
C CYS A 135 33.87 0.50 -20.50
N ALA A 136 33.56 1.44 -19.61
CA ALA A 136 32.72 1.20 -18.46
C ALA A 136 31.25 1.40 -18.86
N LEU A 137 30.44 0.34 -18.73
CA LEU A 137 29.00 0.40 -18.92
C LEU A 137 28.31 0.36 -17.56
N SER A 138 27.58 1.42 -17.23
CA SER A 138 26.71 1.45 -16.05
C SER A 138 25.24 1.35 -16.47
N LEU A 139 24.56 0.32 -15.96
CA LEU A 139 23.12 0.10 -16.12
C LEU A 139 22.44 0.38 -14.77
N ARG A 140 21.37 1.18 -14.77
CA ARG A 140 20.51 1.44 -13.60
C ARG A 140 19.09 1.02 -13.89
N PHE A 141 18.48 0.22 -13.03
CA PHE A 141 17.07 -0.22 -13.12
C PHE A 141 16.24 0.41 -12.00
#